data_AF-A0A3D2KR32-F1
#
_entry.id   AF-A0A3D2KR32-F1
#
_cell.length_a   1.000
_cell.length_b   1.000
_cell.length_c   1.000
_cell.angle_alpha   90.00
_cell.angle_beta   90.00
_cell.angle_gamma   90.00
#
_symmetry.space_group_name_H-M   'P 1'
#
loop_
_entity.id
_entity.type
_entity.pdbx_description
1 polymer ?
#
loop_
_entity_poly.entity_id
_entity_poly.type
_entity_poly.pdbx_seq_one_letter_code
_entity_poly.pdbx_strand_id
1 'polypeptide(L)'
;TADLILVRSRVRHLGTERCREVLRRMREDLEGRVTVMTRTEAVEILVEPCEDAAAKRCVAGVRLADGTAVRARYLICGPGREGAGWLVGEIRRLGLGLTNNPVDIGVRVELPAVVMEDFTDHLYEPKLIYYSKTFDDQVRTFCMNP
;
A
#
# COMPACT_ATOMS: atom_id res chain seq x y z
N THR A 1 -23.31 -20.58 -20.08
CA THR A 1 -22.05 -19.80 -20.11
C THR A 1 -21.78 -19.25 -18.73
N ALA A 2 -20.52 -19.00 -18.37
CA ALA A 2 -20.14 -18.55 -17.02
C ALA A 2 -20.25 -17.02 -16.83
N ASP A 3 -20.80 -16.27 -17.80
CA ASP A 3 -21.06 -14.82 -17.78
C ASP A 3 -19.91 -13.96 -17.19
N LEU A 4 -18.68 -14.36 -17.52
CA LEU A 4 -17.45 -13.66 -17.11
C LEU A 4 -17.16 -12.51 -18.08
N ILE A 5 -16.88 -11.33 -17.51
CA ILE A 5 -16.52 -10.12 -18.24
C ILE A 5 -15.01 -9.90 -18.13
N LEU A 6 -14.31 -9.92 -19.27
CA LEU A 6 -12.88 -9.63 -19.34
C LEU A 6 -12.64 -8.12 -19.40
N VAL A 7 -11.93 -7.58 -18.41
CA VAL A 7 -11.50 -6.19 -18.36
C VAL A 7 -10.11 -6.06 -18.98
N ARG A 8 -10.01 -5.27 -20.05
CA ARG A 8 -8.72 -4.99 -20.71
C ARG A 8 -7.90 -4.04 -19.84
N SER A 9 -6.72 -4.49 -19.43
CA SER A 9 -5.75 -3.67 -18.70
C SER A 9 -4.35 -3.90 -19.26
N ARG A 10 -3.58 -2.81 -19.39
CA ARG A 10 -2.15 -2.90 -19.72
C ARG A 10 -1.39 -3.11 -18.42
N VAL A 11 -0.73 -4.26 -18.30
CA VAL A 11 0.09 -4.61 -17.13
C VAL A 11 1.54 -4.64 -17.56
N ARG A 12 2.40 -4.01 -16.75
CA ARG A 12 3.85 -4.24 -16.81
C ARG A 12 4.21 -5.09 -15.60
N HIS A 13 4.67 -6.31 -15.87
CA HIS A 13 5.21 -7.17 -14.84
C HIS A 13 6.72 -6.99 -14.76
N LEU A 14 7.23 -6.84 -13.53
CA LEU A 14 8.65 -6.64 -13.27
C LEU A 14 9.36 -7.97 -12.94
N GLY A 15 8.70 -8.85 -12.18
CA GLY A 15 9.32 -10.05 -11.61
C GLY A 15 10.17 -9.72 -10.37
N THR A 16 10.20 -10.66 -9.42
CA THR A 16 10.94 -10.52 -8.15
C THR A 16 12.44 -10.30 -8.39
N GLU A 17 12.99 -10.94 -9.42
CA GLU A 17 14.40 -10.86 -9.78
C GLU A 17 14.80 -9.43 -10.16
N ARG A 18 13.95 -8.74 -10.93
CA ARG A 18 14.21 -7.36 -11.35
C ARG A 18 13.86 -6.34 -10.26
N CYS A 19 12.95 -6.67 -9.34
CA CYS A 19 12.64 -5.81 -8.19
C CYS A 19 13.90 -5.43 -7.40
N ARG A 20 14.78 -6.40 -7.12
CA ARG A 20 16.03 -6.15 -6.39
C ARG A 20 16.92 -5.12 -7.09
N GLU A 21 17.07 -5.27 -8.42
CA GLU A 21 17.88 -4.36 -9.22
C GLU A 21 17.30 -2.94 -9.24
N VAL A 22 15.98 -2.83 -9.43
CA VAL A 22 15.29 -1.53 -9.44
C VAL A 22 15.42 -0.83 -8.08
N LEU A 23 15.18 -1.54 -6.98
CA LEU A 23 15.30 -0.97 -5.63
C LEU A 23 16.73 -0.54 -5.32
N ARG A 24 17.74 -1.30 -5.77
CA ARG A 24 19.16 -0.91 -5.63
C ARG A 24 19.42 0.41 -6.37
N ARG A 25 19.01 0.52 -7.63
CA ARG A 25 19.20 1.75 -8.43
C ARG A 25 18.48 2.95 -7.83
N MET A 26 17.26 2.77 -7.29
CA MET A 26 16.54 3.82 -6.56
C MET A 26 17.31 4.26 -5.31
N ARG A 27 17.89 3.32 -4.55
CA ARG A 27 18.70 3.65 -3.38
C ARG A 27 19.96 4.43 -3.76
N GLU A 28 20.64 4.03 -4.82
CA GLU A 28 21.85 4.70 -5.34
C GLU A 28 21.54 6.12 -5.83
N ASP A 29 20.43 6.32 -6.54
CA ASP A 29 20.03 7.67 -7.01
C ASP A 29 19.73 8.64 -5.85
N LEU A 30 19.27 8.11 -4.73
CA LEU A 30 18.99 8.86 -3.51
C LEU A 30 20.22 9.07 -2.61
N GLU A 31 21.34 8.42 -2.91
CA GLU A 31 22.55 8.49 -2.10
C GLU A 31 23.11 9.91 -2.04
N GLY A 32 23.49 10.35 -0.84
CA GLY A 32 23.95 11.72 -0.58
C GLY A 32 22.83 12.80 -0.60
N ARG A 33 21.60 12.46 -1.00
CA ARG A 33 20.46 13.38 -1.02
C ARG A 33 19.49 13.18 0.14
N VAL A 34 19.40 11.95 0.64
CA VAL A 34 18.52 11.59 1.76
C VAL A 34 19.25 10.70 2.76
N THR A 35 18.85 10.79 4.02
CA THR A 35 19.28 9.86 5.06
C THR A 35 18.25 8.73 5.16
N VAL A 36 18.69 7.48 4.96
CA VAL A 36 17.84 6.29 5.11
C VAL A 36 18.20 5.58 6.42
N MET A 37 17.27 5.54 7.36
CA MET A 37 17.43 4.89 8.66
C MET A 37 16.67 3.56 8.67
N THR A 38 17.39 2.44 8.55
CA THR A 38 16.79 1.10 8.65
C THR A 38 16.85 0.58 10.08
N ARG A 39 15.92 -0.29 10.46
CA ARG A 39 15.78 -0.79 11.85
C ARG A 39 15.58 0.35 12.85
N THR A 40 14.88 1.38 12.38
CA THR A 40 14.55 2.58 13.15
C THR A 40 13.05 2.75 13.09
N GLU A 41 12.39 2.39 14.17
CA GLU A 41 10.93 2.45 14.27
C GLU A 41 10.51 3.81 14.81
N ALA A 42 9.59 4.47 14.09
CA ALA A 42 8.91 5.66 14.59
C ALA A 42 7.68 5.22 15.40
N VAL A 43 7.58 5.68 16.65
CA VAL A 43 6.57 5.26 17.61
C VAL A 43 5.53 6.33 17.91
N GLU A 44 5.85 7.61 17.70
CA GLU A 44 4.94 8.73 17.99
C GLU A 44 5.17 9.89 17.01
N ILE A 45 4.10 10.52 16.54
CA ILE A 45 4.11 11.78 15.82
C ILE A 45 4.17 12.93 16.83
N LEU A 46 5.20 13.75 16.75
CA LEU A 46 5.36 14.90 17.62
C LEU A 46 4.60 16.09 17.03
N VAL A 47 3.82 16.78 17.87
CA VAL A 47 3.10 18.00 17.52
C VAL A 47 3.35 19.08 18.56
N GLU A 48 3.39 20.33 18.11
CA GLU A 48 3.60 21.51 18.95
C GLU A 48 2.47 22.52 18.72
N PRO A 49 2.17 23.41 19.68
CA PRO A 49 1.25 24.51 19.45
C PRO A 49 1.74 25.38 18.29
N CYS A 50 0.81 25.89 17.48
CA CYS A 50 1.12 26.91 16.49
C CYS A 50 0.04 27.99 16.47
N GLU A 51 0.43 29.20 16.08
CA GLU A 51 -0.43 30.39 16.05
C GLU A 51 -1.30 30.48 14.77
N ASP A 52 -1.47 29.36 14.06
CA ASP A 52 -2.24 29.33 12.82
C ASP A 52 -3.74 29.37 13.13
N ALA A 53 -4.45 30.30 12.49
CA ALA A 53 -5.90 30.44 12.61
C ALA A 53 -6.66 29.18 12.14
N ALA A 54 -6.06 28.38 11.25
CA ALA A 54 -6.64 27.15 10.72
C ALA A 54 -6.32 25.90 11.57
N ALA A 55 -5.25 25.92 12.38
CA ALA A 55 -4.81 24.75 13.14
C ALA A 55 -4.13 25.14 14.46
N LYS A 56 -4.62 24.59 15.58
CA LYS A 56 -4.06 24.84 16.92
C LYS A 56 -2.72 24.13 17.19
N ARG A 57 -2.38 23.13 16.37
CA ARG A 57 -1.20 22.26 16.52
C ARG A 57 -0.60 21.99 15.16
N CYS A 58 0.73 22.01 15.10
CA CYS A 58 1.52 21.75 13.91
C CYS A 58 2.47 20.57 14.15
N VAL A 59 2.83 19.85 13.08
CA VAL A 59 3.79 18.74 13.19
C VAL A 59 5.18 19.27 13.56
N ALA A 60 5.86 18.56 14.44
CA ALA A 60 7.20 18.89 14.92
C ALA A 60 8.23 17.78 14.62
N GLY A 61 7.78 16.58 14.22
CA GLY A 61 8.65 15.46 13.89
C GLY A 61 8.08 14.11 14.34
N VAL A 62 8.97 13.17 14.65
CA VAL A 62 8.62 11.84 15.18
C VAL A 62 9.54 11.44 16.34
N ARG A 63 8.99 10.68 17.29
CA ARG A 63 9.75 9.97 18.31
C ARG A 63 10.07 8.57 17.81
N LEU A 64 11.31 8.14 18.02
CA LEU A 64 11.80 6.81 17.69
C LEU A 64 11.68 5.87 18.89
N ALA A 65 11.72 4.56 18.64
CA ALA A 65 11.61 3.54 19.68
C ALA A 65 12.72 3.61 20.74
N ASP A 66 13.89 4.15 20.40
CA ASP A 66 15.00 4.38 21.34
C ASP A 66 14.83 5.66 22.20
N GLY A 67 13.73 6.39 22.01
CA GLY A 67 13.41 7.64 22.71
C GLY A 67 13.90 8.90 21.99
N THR A 68 14.73 8.77 20.94
CA THR A 68 15.25 9.90 20.17
C THR A 68 14.12 10.62 19.43
N ALA A 69 14.19 11.95 19.35
CA ALA A 69 13.26 12.76 18.57
C ALA A 69 13.93 13.24 17.27
N VAL A 70 13.31 12.94 16.13
CA VAL A 70 13.71 13.47 14.82
C VAL A 70 12.77 14.61 14.47
N ARG A 71 13.29 15.85 14.43
CA ARG A 71 12.49 17.04 14.14
C ARG A 71 12.28 17.23 12.65
N ALA A 72 11.07 17.59 12.25
CA ALA A 72 10.74 17.89 10.86
C ALA A 72 9.58 18.90 10.76
N ARG A 73 9.66 19.82 9.79
CA ARG A 73 8.58 20.77 9.48
C ARG A 73 7.41 20.08 8.75
N TYR A 74 7.70 19.03 8.00
CA TYR A 74 6.72 18.25 7.25
C TYR A 74 6.95 16.77 7.51
N LEU A 75 5.87 16.02 7.68
CA LEU A 75 5.89 14.58 7.89
C LEU A 75 5.02 13.89 6.85
N ILE A 76 5.59 12.92 6.14
CA ILE A 76 4.86 12.05 5.22
C ILE A 76 4.82 10.66 5.85
N CYS A 77 3.61 10.18 6.15
CA CYS A 77 3.40 8.86 6.72
C CYS A 77 3.09 7.85 5.61
N GLY A 78 4.02 6.93 5.34
CA GLY A 78 3.83 5.81 4.41
C GLY A 78 4.09 4.43 5.05
N PRO A 79 3.37 4.05 6.14
CA PRO A 79 3.71 2.87 6.94
C PRO A 79 3.27 1.53 6.34
N GLY A 80 2.64 1.54 5.16
CA GLY A 80 2.08 0.34 4.53
C GLY A 80 0.95 -0.29 5.34
N ARG A 81 0.56 -1.52 4.98
CA ARG A 81 -0.53 -2.26 5.65
C ARG A 81 -0.14 -2.70 7.06
N GLU A 82 1.12 -3.09 7.26
CA GLU A 82 1.61 -3.54 8.57
C GLU A 82 1.56 -2.42 9.62
N GLY A 83 1.96 -1.19 9.26
CA GLY A 83 1.91 -0.05 10.17
C GLY A 83 0.59 0.76 10.13
N ALA A 84 -0.46 0.24 9.48
CA ALA A 84 -1.76 0.92 9.42
C ALA A 84 -2.39 1.07 10.82
N GLY A 85 -2.24 0.07 11.68
CA GLY A 85 -2.74 0.12 13.05
C GLY A 85 -2.11 1.24 13.88
N TRP A 86 -0.79 1.41 13.76
CA TRP A 86 -0.06 2.51 14.39
C TRP A 86 -0.57 3.88 13.90
N LEU A 87 -0.71 4.06 12.58
CA LEU A 87 -1.18 5.32 12.01
C LEU A 87 -2.61 5.66 12.45
N VAL A 88 -3.50 4.66 12.50
CA VAL A 88 -4.86 4.83 13.03
C VAL A 88 -4.83 5.24 14.51
N GLY A 89 -3.94 4.65 15.31
CA GLY A 89 -3.72 5.04 16.70
C GLY A 89 -3.30 6.51 16.83
N GLU A 90 -2.33 6.93 16.03
CA GLU A 90 -1.84 8.31 16.01
C GLU A 90 -2.90 9.31 15.56
N ILE A 91 -3.64 8.98 14.49
CA ILE A 91 -4.75 9.81 14.02
C ILE A 91 -5.80 10.02 15.13
N ARG A 92 -6.18 8.95 15.84
CA ARG A 92 -7.11 9.04 16.97
C ARG A 92 -6.55 9.87 18.12
N ARG A 93 -5.29 9.65 18.50
CA ARG A 93 -4.59 10.41 19.56
C ARG A 93 -4.53 11.90 19.24
N LEU A 94 -4.31 12.25 17.98
CA LEU A 94 -4.27 13.63 17.51
C LEU A 94 -5.67 14.26 17.37
N GLY A 95 -6.73 13.45 17.40
CA GLY A 95 -8.11 13.89 17.24
C GLY A 95 -8.48 14.18 15.78
N LEU A 96 -7.83 13.53 14.82
CA LEU A 96 -8.12 13.66 13.40
C LEU A 96 -9.22 12.66 12.99
N GLY A 97 -10.02 13.04 11.99
CA GLY A 97 -11.11 12.20 11.46
C GLY A 97 -10.58 10.99 10.69
N LEU A 98 -11.30 9.87 10.79
CA LEU A 98 -11.06 8.66 10.01
C LEU A 98 -12.31 8.32 9.21
N THR A 99 -12.09 7.87 7.98
CA THR A 99 -13.13 7.27 7.14
C THR A 99 -12.72 5.86 6.81
N ASN A 100 -13.65 4.92 6.94
CA ASN A 100 -13.41 3.54 6.57
C ASN A 100 -13.47 3.41 5.04
N ASN A 101 -12.43 2.83 4.45
CA ASN A 101 -12.43 2.44 3.05
C ASN A 101 -12.55 0.91 2.99
N PRO A 102 -13.67 0.34 2.52
CA PRO A 102 -13.86 -1.10 2.49
C PRO A 102 -12.79 -1.77 1.63
N VAL A 103 -12.41 -2.97 2.03
CA VAL A 103 -11.45 -3.81 1.30
C VAL A 103 -12.15 -5.05 0.78
N ASP A 104 -11.77 -5.48 -0.42
CA ASP A 104 -12.25 -6.73 -0.98
C ASP A 104 -11.62 -7.91 -0.23
N ILE A 105 -12.44 -8.92 0.07
CA ILE A 105 -12.02 -10.18 0.67
C ILE A 105 -12.30 -11.29 -0.34
N GLY A 106 -11.39 -12.25 -0.43
CA GLY A 106 -11.54 -13.38 -1.34
C GLY A 106 -10.70 -14.57 -0.92
N VAL A 107 -10.61 -15.54 -1.83
CA VAL A 107 -9.83 -16.77 -1.64
C VAL A 107 -8.76 -16.87 -2.73
N ARG A 108 -7.64 -17.52 -2.40
CA ARG A 108 -6.62 -17.90 -3.38
C ARG A 108 -7.10 -19.17 -4.07
N VAL A 109 -7.19 -19.13 -5.40
CA VAL A 109 -7.52 -20.29 -6.24
C VAL A 109 -6.27 -20.64 -7.04
N GLU A 110 -5.92 -21.91 -7.05
CA GLU A 110 -4.77 -22.45 -7.78
C GLU A 110 -5.25 -23.51 -8.76
N LEU A 111 -4.68 -23.50 -9.96
CA LEU A 111 -5.02 -24.41 -11.04
C LEU A 111 -3.77 -24.68 -11.89
N PRO A 112 -3.70 -25.83 -12.60
CA PRO A 112 -2.58 -26.13 -13.48
C PRO A 112 -2.37 -25.04 -14.53
N ALA A 113 -1.12 -24.65 -14.79
CA ALA A 113 -0.80 -23.54 -15.69
C ALA A 113 -1.40 -23.72 -17.10
N VAL A 114 -1.36 -24.95 -17.63
CA VAL A 114 -1.94 -25.33 -18.94
C VAL A 114 -3.43 -24.99 -19.09
N VAL A 115 -4.17 -24.86 -17.98
CA VAL A 115 -5.60 -24.47 -18.01
C VAL A 115 -5.77 -22.98 -18.31
N MET A 116 -4.80 -22.15 -17.94
CA MET A 116 -4.87 -20.68 -18.10
C MET A 116 -3.89 -20.13 -19.15
N GLU A 117 -3.02 -20.97 -19.70
CA GLU A 117 -1.94 -20.61 -20.63
C GLU A 117 -2.42 -19.70 -21.78
N ASP A 118 -3.51 -20.09 -22.44
CA ASP A 118 -4.13 -19.31 -23.54
C ASP A 118 -4.43 -17.85 -23.14
N PHE A 119 -4.77 -17.61 -21.87
CA PHE A 119 -4.98 -16.26 -21.35
C PHE A 119 -3.68 -15.62 -20.88
N THR A 120 -2.87 -16.33 -20.10
CA THR A 120 -1.69 -15.76 -19.43
C THR A 120 -0.56 -15.40 -20.39
N ASP A 121 -0.46 -16.08 -21.53
CA ASP A 121 0.51 -15.78 -22.57
C ASP A 121 0.24 -14.43 -23.25
N HIS A 122 -1.04 -14.04 -23.32
CA HIS A 122 -1.47 -12.78 -23.96
C HIS A 122 -1.73 -11.68 -22.93
N LEU A 123 -2.13 -12.05 -21.71
CA LEU A 123 -2.50 -11.17 -20.61
C LEU A 123 -1.83 -11.67 -19.34
N TYR A 124 -0.75 -11.02 -18.90
CA TYR A 124 -0.06 -11.40 -17.65
C TYR A 124 -1.01 -11.54 -16.45
N GLU A 125 -2.05 -10.70 -16.39
CA GLU A 125 -3.09 -10.81 -15.36
C GLU A 125 -4.46 -10.54 -15.97
N PRO A 126 -5.20 -11.57 -16.42
CA PRO A 126 -6.58 -11.41 -16.85
C PRO A 126 -7.43 -10.95 -15.66
N LYS A 127 -8.03 -9.77 -15.82
CA LYS A 127 -8.99 -9.18 -14.89
C LYS A 127 -10.38 -9.64 -15.30
N LEU A 128 -10.95 -10.60 -14.59
CA LEU A 128 -12.28 -11.15 -14.87
C LEU A 128 -13.25 -10.66 -13.80
N ILE A 129 -14.44 -10.24 -14.22
CA ILE A 129 -15.56 -9.88 -13.35
C ILE A 129 -16.68 -10.88 -13.56
N TYR A 130 -17.29 -11.33 -12.48
CA TYR A 130 -18.46 -12.20 -12.44
C TYR A 130 -19.50 -11.62 -11.49
N TYR A 131 -20.78 -11.84 -11.77
CA TYR A 131 -21.87 -11.50 -10.87
C TYR A 131 -22.48 -12.78 -10.32
N SER A 132 -22.53 -12.92 -8.99
CA SER A 132 -22.96 -14.15 -8.34
C SER A 132 -24.45 -14.42 -8.57
N LYS A 133 -24.82 -15.67 -8.85
CA LYS A 133 -26.23 -16.01 -9.11
C LYS A 133 -27.15 -15.85 -7.89
N THR A 134 -26.60 -15.99 -6.69
CA THR A 134 -27.39 -15.99 -5.46
C THR A 134 -27.74 -14.57 -4.99
N PHE A 135 -26.78 -13.64 -5.10
CA PHE A 135 -26.91 -12.31 -4.51
C PHE A 135 -26.50 -11.16 -5.45
N ASP A 136 -26.14 -11.47 -6.70
CA ASP A 136 -25.64 -10.48 -7.69
C ASP A 136 -24.36 -9.75 -7.22
N ASP A 137 -23.59 -10.40 -6.34
CA ASP A 137 -22.34 -9.84 -5.84
C ASP A 137 -21.31 -9.81 -6.95
N GLN A 138 -20.64 -8.66 -7.10
CA GLN A 138 -19.51 -8.55 -8.00
C GLN A 138 -18.30 -9.29 -7.41
N VAL A 139 -17.87 -10.33 -8.10
CA VAL A 139 -16.64 -11.09 -7.81
C VAL A 139 -15.63 -10.80 -8.91
N ARG A 140 -14.36 -10.66 -8.56
CA ARG A 140 -13.30 -10.38 -9.54
C ARG A 140 -12.01 -11.11 -9.24
N THR A 141 -11.23 -11.37 -10.28
CA THR A 141 -9.84 -11.81 -10.09
C THR A 141 -8.98 -10.65 -9.58
N PHE A 142 -8.02 -10.97 -8.72
CA PHE A 142 -7.09 -9.99 -8.15
C PHE A 142 -5.73 -10.64 -7.91
N CYS A 143 -4.66 -9.94 -8.33
CA CYS A 143 -3.28 -10.39 -8.19
C CYS A 143 -3.09 -11.80 -8.77
N MET A 144 -3.46 -12.00 -10.03
CA MET A 144 -3.12 -13.26 -10.71
C MET A 144 -1.60 -13.32 -10.91
N ASN A 145 -1.03 -14.50 -10.63
CA ASN A 145 0.40 -14.76 -10.77
C ASN A 145 0.54 -16.00 -11.66
N PRO A 146 0.77 -15.82 -12.98
CA PRO A 146 1.13 -16.91 -13.89
C PRO A 146 2.42 -17.61 -13.48
#